data_AF-A0A8D8F9Z9-F1
#
_entry.id   AF-A0A8D8F9Z9-F1
#
_cell.length_a   1.000
_cell.length_b   1.000
_cell.length_c   1.000
_cell.angle_alpha   90.00
_cell.angle_beta   90.00
_cell.angle_gamma   90.00
#
_symmetry.space_group_name_H-M   'P 1'
#
loop_
_entity.id
_entity.type
_entity.pdbx_description
1 polymer ?
#
loop_
_entity_poly.entity_id
_entity_poly.type
_entity_poly.pdbx_seq_one_letter_code
_entity_poly.pdbx_strand_id
1 'polypeptide(L)'
;MRSSLSNMLSQNPGDPIMTHPDYEQYHYHHGCLLILVRGIGPLKPRSLQRVFERIQRVNNVKIPDSSGVTRDIWVRYIRDHPVENNDWGDFQTHRRLLGLITVGKFDNQNELNELCRVHESLKVKYTNTLFDSRCLLFGPSSDELHKMQGTAEVGEKGSIEGCFQTPSNFKSRTFFYPENDPCSNLETKISEFITSLYYILELKRMEKTREKVDKVPLLLAPFEKKDFVGLDLESRNNKKRCVGRMTKHLGDLTLQAGLVAESLNLFHSASETLRAISDSLWLGAAFEGLCAASAILLYPNFRYTMSIQRNSSLQENTSASSPQKFNQARNQLLANSNNNNSNAYNGDSGSPAVRPKKADMVINL
;
A
#
# COMPACT_ATOMS: atom_id res chain seq x y z
N MET A 1 -10.75 15.02 -17.80
CA MET A 1 -9.82 15.99 -17.18
C MET A 1 -10.44 17.39 -16.99
N ARG A 2 -11.71 17.50 -16.54
CA ARG A 2 -12.33 18.80 -16.20
C ARG A 2 -12.92 18.86 -14.78
N SER A 3 -12.89 17.78 -14.01
CA SER A 3 -13.46 17.77 -12.65
C SER A 3 -12.52 18.36 -11.60
N SER A 4 -11.21 18.29 -11.77
CA SER A 4 -10.26 18.65 -10.70
C SER A 4 -10.21 20.15 -10.36
N LEU A 5 -10.58 21.04 -11.29
CA LEU A 5 -10.47 22.50 -11.11
C LEU A 5 -11.72 23.16 -10.52
N SER A 6 -12.91 22.58 -10.72
CA SER A 6 -14.13 23.04 -10.04
C SER A 6 -14.19 22.60 -8.57
N ASN A 7 -13.34 21.66 -8.16
CA ASN A 7 -13.42 20.95 -6.86
C ASN A 7 -12.64 21.61 -5.72
N MET A 8 -11.81 22.62 -5.99
CA MET A 8 -11.15 23.41 -4.93
C MET A 8 -12.06 24.51 -4.36
N LEU A 9 -13.23 24.76 -4.97
CA LEU A 9 -14.14 25.85 -4.59
C LEU A 9 -15.41 25.38 -3.87
N SER A 10 -15.60 24.07 -3.65
CA SER A 10 -16.83 23.53 -3.07
C SER A 10 -16.68 22.89 -1.69
N GLN A 11 -15.49 22.95 -1.06
CA GLN A 11 -15.34 22.50 0.32
C GLN A 11 -15.97 23.54 1.25
N ASN A 12 -17.15 23.24 1.79
CA ASN A 12 -17.70 24.02 2.88
C ASN A 12 -16.95 23.68 4.18
N PRO A 13 -16.67 24.67 5.05
CA PRO A 13 -16.12 24.38 6.37
C PRO A 13 -17.10 23.49 7.16
N GLY A 14 -16.77 22.20 7.32
CA GLY A 14 -17.58 21.24 8.08
C GLY A 14 -17.93 19.94 7.35
N ASP A 15 -17.65 19.80 6.06
CA ASP A 15 -17.84 18.52 5.38
C ASP A 15 -16.90 17.45 5.97
N PRO A 16 -17.41 16.25 6.33
CA PRO A 16 -16.57 15.22 6.93
C PRO A 16 -15.49 14.76 5.95
N ILE A 17 -14.30 14.52 6.50
CA ILE A 17 -13.15 13.95 5.81
C ILE A 17 -13.61 12.65 5.12
N MET A 18 -13.64 12.66 3.78
CA MET A 18 -14.12 11.59 2.89
C MET A 18 -15.65 11.47 2.72
N THR A 19 -16.33 12.56 2.33
CA THR A 19 -17.71 12.52 1.77
C THR A 19 -17.82 11.83 0.40
N HIS A 20 -16.71 11.38 -0.19
CA HIS A 20 -16.68 10.82 -1.54
C HIS A 20 -16.05 9.43 -1.60
N PRO A 21 -16.69 8.45 -2.28
CA PRO A 21 -16.13 7.12 -2.47
C PRO A 21 -14.80 7.16 -3.25
N ASP A 22 -13.79 6.44 -2.77
CA ASP A 22 -12.52 6.21 -3.48
C ASP A 22 -12.69 5.07 -4.49
N TYR A 23 -13.06 5.42 -5.72
CA TYR A 23 -13.22 4.48 -6.82
C TYR A 23 -11.89 3.95 -7.40
N GLU A 24 -10.74 4.41 -6.90
CA GLU A 24 -9.43 3.90 -7.31
C GLU A 24 -8.95 2.74 -6.44
N GLN A 25 -9.71 2.35 -5.41
CA GLN A 25 -9.39 1.21 -4.56
C GLN A 25 -9.84 -0.13 -5.16
N TYR A 26 -8.92 -1.10 -5.15
CA TYR A 26 -9.16 -2.48 -5.55
C TYR A 26 -8.94 -3.42 -4.35
N HIS A 27 -9.57 -4.60 -4.39
CA HIS A 27 -9.45 -5.64 -3.36
C HIS A 27 -8.00 -5.98 -2.98
N TYR A 28 -7.07 -5.99 -3.94
CA TYR A 28 -5.66 -6.31 -3.67
C TYR A 28 -4.90 -5.20 -2.94
N HIS A 29 -5.42 -3.96 -2.90
CA HIS A 29 -4.79 -2.87 -2.14
C HIS A 29 -4.79 -3.15 -0.63
N HIS A 30 -5.72 -3.96 -0.11
CA HIS A 30 -5.75 -4.34 1.29
C HIS A 30 -4.48 -5.06 1.75
N GLY A 31 -3.78 -5.74 0.82
CA GLY A 31 -2.51 -6.42 1.09
C GLY A 31 -1.26 -5.63 0.69
N CYS A 32 -1.39 -4.35 0.31
CA CYS A 32 -0.26 -3.54 -0.13
C CYS A 32 0.25 -2.61 0.98
N LEU A 33 1.55 -2.31 0.96
CA LEU A 33 2.14 -1.17 1.67
C LEU A 33 1.97 0.09 0.83
N LEU A 34 1.50 1.19 1.44
CA LEU A 34 1.26 2.44 0.73
C LEU A 34 2.49 3.36 0.79
N ILE A 35 2.97 3.78 -0.37
CA ILE A 35 4.16 4.61 -0.52
C ILE A 35 3.83 5.86 -1.35
N LEU A 36 4.16 7.04 -0.81
CA LEU A 36 4.03 8.31 -1.51
C LEU A 36 5.32 8.56 -2.28
N VAL A 37 5.18 8.82 -3.58
CA VAL A 37 6.31 9.14 -4.46
C VAL A 37 6.10 10.54 -5.03
N ARG A 38 6.98 11.48 -4.70
CA ARG A 38 6.79 12.90 -5.00
C ARG A 38 8.02 13.54 -5.64
N GLY A 39 7.80 14.25 -6.74
CA GLY A 39 8.81 15.16 -7.29
C GLY A 39 8.95 16.40 -6.41
N ILE A 40 10.19 16.82 -6.13
CA ILE A 40 10.52 18.02 -5.37
C ILE A 40 11.50 18.89 -6.16
N GLY A 41 11.41 20.21 -6.01
CA GLY A 41 12.25 21.18 -6.71
C GLY A 41 11.59 21.87 -7.91
N PRO A 42 12.32 22.79 -8.57
CA PRO A 42 11.80 23.66 -9.63
C PRO A 42 11.70 22.96 -11.01
N LEU A 43 12.43 21.87 -11.22
CA LEU A 43 12.52 21.20 -12.51
C LEU A 43 11.27 20.36 -12.87
N LYS A 44 10.91 20.41 -14.15
CA LYS A 44 9.68 19.82 -14.69
C LYS A 44 9.66 18.28 -14.54
N PRO A 45 8.50 17.65 -14.27
CA PRO A 45 8.35 16.20 -14.10
C PRO A 45 8.87 15.32 -15.25
N ARG A 46 9.05 15.87 -16.47
CA ARG A 46 9.39 15.11 -17.67
C ARG A 46 10.78 14.49 -17.65
N SER A 47 11.79 15.18 -17.08
CA SER A 47 13.16 14.62 -17.00
C SER A 47 13.22 13.45 -16.00
N LEU A 48 12.43 13.52 -14.93
CA LEU A 48 12.38 12.52 -13.87
C LEU A 48 11.30 11.44 -14.09
N GLN A 49 10.49 11.55 -15.14
CA GLN A 49 9.42 10.59 -15.44
C GLN A 49 9.94 9.15 -15.56
N ARG A 50 11.13 8.97 -16.16
CA ARG A 50 11.78 7.65 -16.26
C ARG A 50 12.08 7.06 -14.88
N VAL A 51 12.46 7.89 -13.90
CA VAL A 51 12.75 7.46 -12.53
C VAL A 51 11.46 7.01 -11.85
N PHE A 52 10.38 7.79 -11.94
CA PHE A 52 9.08 7.42 -11.39
C PHE A 52 8.56 6.10 -11.96
N GLU A 53 8.66 5.91 -13.29
CA GLU A 53 8.28 4.65 -13.93
C GLU A 53 9.09 3.46 -13.43
N ARG A 54 10.40 3.64 -13.20
CA ARG A 54 11.26 2.58 -12.68
C ARG A 54 10.97 2.25 -11.21
N ILE A 55 10.69 3.25 -10.38
CA ILE A 55 10.20 3.03 -9.01
C ILE A 55 8.93 2.16 -9.06
N GLN A 56 7.98 2.51 -9.92
CA GLN A 56 6.70 1.79 -10.04
C GLN A 56 6.83 0.36 -10.58
N ARG A 57 7.92 0.02 -11.28
CA ARG A 57 8.18 -1.36 -11.74
C ARG A 57 8.46 -2.31 -10.57
N VAL A 58 8.97 -1.81 -9.45
CA VAL A 58 9.22 -2.61 -8.25
C VAL A 58 7.98 -2.59 -7.37
N ASN A 59 6.95 -3.33 -7.75
CA ASN A 59 5.68 -3.38 -7.02
C ASN A 59 5.55 -4.62 -6.09
N ASN A 60 6.51 -5.53 -6.15
CA ASN A 60 6.57 -6.75 -5.36
C ASN A 60 8.01 -7.08 -4.99
N VAL A 61 8.23 -7.46 -3.74
CA VAL A 61 9.52 -7.94 -3.22
C VAL A 61 9.30 -9.25 -2.47
N LYS A 62 10.13 -10.25 -2.78
CA LYS A 62 10.18 -11.54 -2.09
C LYS A 62 11.14 -11.46 -0.92
N ILE A 63 10.64 -11.66 0.30
CA ILE A 63 11.43 -11.51 1.53
C ILE A 63 11.38 -12.81 2.33
N PRO A 64 12.52 -13.46 2.64
CA PRO A 64 12.55 -14.59 3.55
C PRO A 64 12.27 -14.14 4.99
N ASP A 65 11.35 -14.81 5.67
CA ASP A 65 11.12 -14.61 7.09
C ASP A 65 12.11 -15.41 7.95
N SER A 66 12.02 -15.27 9.27
CA SER A 66 12.92 -15.94 10.22
C SER A 66 12.81 -17.47 10.22
N SER A 67 11.75 -18.04 9.61
CA SER A 67 11.58 -19.48 9.43
C SER A 67 12.07 -19.98 8.07
N GLY A 68 12.60 -19.08 7.23
CA GLY A 68 13.06 -19.38 5.87
C GLY A 68 11.94 -19.39 4.83
N VAL A 69 10.70 -19.09 5.21
CA VAL A 69 9.57 -19.00 4.27
C VAL A 69 9.62 -17.66 3.56
N THR A 70 9.56 -17.68 2.23
CA THR A 70 9.55 -16.45 1.42
C THR A 70 8.15 -15.87 1.35
N ARG A 71 8.00 -14.59 1.75
CA ARG A 71 6.75 -13.83 1.65
C ARG A 71 6.79 -12.87 0.47
N ASP A 72 5.67 -12.79 -0.24
CA ASP A 72 5.46 -11.82 -1.31
C ASP A 72 4.88 -10.52 -0.73
N ILE A 73 5.72 -9.49 -0.65
CA ILE A 73 5.32 -8.18 -0.14
C ILE A 73 4.97 -7.27 -1.32
N TRP A 74 3.76 -6.74 -1.31
CA TRP A 74 3.23 -5.90 -2.37
C TRP A 74 3.19 -4.44 -1.93
N VAL A 75 3.44 -3.53 -2.86
CA VAL A 75 3.39 -2.08 -2.60
C VAL A 75 2.52 -1.34 -3.61
N ARG A 76 1.85 -0.30 -3.14
CA ARG A 76 1.08 0.64 -3.95
C ARG A 76 1.76 2.01 -3.87
N TYR A 77 2.09 2.55 -5.03
CA TYR A 77 2.63 3.91 -5.16
C TYR A 77 1.53 4.90 -5.49
N ILE A 78 1.48 6.00 -4.74
CA ILE A 78 0.59 7.14 -5.01
C ILE A 78 1.40 8.42 -5.15
N ARG A 79 0.87 9.40 -5.90
CA ARG A 79 1.55 10.68 -6.16
C ARG A 79 1.05 11.81 -5.26
N ASP A 80 -0.16 11.68 -4.75
CA ASP A 80 -0.78 12.59 -3.81
C ASP A 80 -1.56 11.80 -2.78
N HIS A 81 -1.58 12.28 -1.54
CA HIS A 81 -2.24 11.64 -0.41
C HIS A 81 -2.70 12.71 0.57
N PRO A 82 -4.01 12.91 0.78
CA PRO A 82 -4.50 13.73 1.88
C PRO A 82 -4.00 13.19 3.22
N VAL A 83 -3.46 14.05 4.08
CA VAL A 83 -2.90 13.65 5.38
C VAL A 83 -3.99 13.05 6.27
N GLU A 84 -5.21 13.56 6.14
CA GLU A 84 -6.40 13.16 6.87
C GLU A 84 -6.80 11.70 6.58
N ASN A 85 -6.40 11.14 5.44
CA ASN A 85 -6.63 9.74 5.13
C ASN A 85 -5.88 8.80 6.08
N ASN A 86 -4.81 9.26 6.72
CA ASN A 86 -4.09 8.47 7.72
C ASN A 86 -4.90 8.26 9.01
N ASP A 87 -5.86 9.13 9.32
CA ASP A 87 -6.71 9.00 10.52
C ASP A 87 -7.61 7.76 10.45
N TRP A 88 -7.89 7.26 9.24
CA TRP A 88 -8.61 6.02 9.01
C TRP A 88 -7.76 4.76 9.24
N GLY A 89 -6.47 4.92 9.53
CA GLY A 89 -5.51 3.81 9.58
C GLY A 89 -5.77 2.76 10.65
N ASP A 90 -6.44 3.12 11.74
CA ASP A 90 -6.89 2.16 12.77
C ASP A 90 -8.00 1.26 12.22
N PHE A 91 -8.92 1.83 11.45
CA PHE A 91 -10.05 1.15 10.84
C PHE A 91 -9.67 0.39 9.58
N GLN A 92 -8.77 0.93 8.75
CA GLN A 92 -8.31 0.38 7.48
C GLN A 92 -6.80 0.62 7.30
N THR A 93 -5.96 -0.34 7.71
CA THR A 93 -4.50 -0.15 7.74
C THR A 93 -3.88 0.10 6.37
N HIS A 94 -4.48 -0.41 5.29
CA HIS A 94 -4.00 -0.20 3.92
C HIS A 94 -4.09 1.26 3.43
N ARG A 95 -4.76 2.14 4.19
CA ARG A 95 -4.81 3.57 3.95
C ARG A 95 -3.67 4.35 4.63
N ARG A 96 -2.95 3.73 5.56
CA ARG A 96 -1.81 4.36 6.24
C ARG A 96 -0.66 4.54 5.27
N LEU A 97 -0.20 5.78 5.13
CA LEU A 97 1.02 6.05 4.40
C LEU A 97 2.23 5.57 5.20
N LEU A 98 2.93 4.55 4.70
CA LEU A 98 4.05 3.91 5.39
C LEU A 98 5.41 4.36 4.87
N GLY A 99 5.52 4.70 3.58
CA GLY A 99 6.77 5.09 2.96
C GLY A 99 6.69 6.42 2.21
N LEU A 100 7.80 7.16 2.20
CA LEU A 100 7.98 8.38 1.42
C LEU A 100 9.23 8.26 0.55
N ILE A 101 9.08 8.48 -0.75
CA ILE A 101 10.17 8.63 -1.69
C ILE A 101 10.03 10.00 -2.36
N THR A 102 11.06 10.84 -2.22
CA THR A 102 11.13 12.08 -3.00
C THR A 102 12.17 11.98 -4.09
N VAL A 103 11.90 12.60 -5.23
CA VAL A 103 12.83 12.67 -6.36
C VAL A 103 13.05 14.14 -6.71
N GLY A 104 14.29 14.60 -6.70
CA GLY A 104 14.61 15.99 -7.03
C GLY A 104 15.86 16.10 -7.89
N LYS A 105 15.98 17.19 -8.63
CA LYS A 105 17.20 17.57 -9.35
C LYS A 105 17.70 18.91 -8.80
N PHE A 106 19.01 19.05 -8.63
CA PHE A 106 19.68 20.27 -8.23
C PHE A 106 20.92 20.51 -9.09
N ASP A 107 21.22 21.78 -9.35
CA ASP A 107 22.42 22.17 -10.11
C ASP A 107 23.48 22.85 -9.21
N ASN A 108 23.09 23.29 -8.00
CA ASN A 108 23.97 23.98 -7.04
C ASN A 108 23.60 23.68 -5.58
N GLN A 109 24.47 24.12 -4.65
CA GLN A 109 24.32 23.85 -3.21
C GLN A 109 23.05 24.46 -2.59
N ASN A 110 22.59 25.62 -3.09
CA ASN A 110 21.38 26.26 -2.58
C ASN A 110 20.13 25.45 -2.92
N GLU A 111 20.06 24.94 -4.16
CA GLU A 111 18.99 24.04 -4.57
C GLU A 111 19.00 22.74 -3.78
N LEU A 112 20.17 22.11 -3.57
CA LEU A 112 20.28 20.92 -2.74
C LEU A 112 19.72 21.16 -1.33
N ASN A 113 20.10 22.27 -0.70
CA ASN A 113 19.61 22.64 0.63
C ASN A 113 18.09 22.78 0.66
N GLU A 114 17.51 23.38 -0.37
CA GLU A 114 16.06 23.53 -0.50
C GLU A 114 15.36 22.19 -0.71
N LEU A 115 15.90 21.29 -1.54
CA LEU A 115 15.35 19.94 -1.72
C LEU A 115 15.35 19.16 -0.39
N CYS A 116 16.45 19.21 0.36
CA CYS A 116 16.53 18.60 1.69
C CYS A 116 15.48 19.17 2.65
N ARG A 117 15.27 20.50 2.63
CA ARG A 117 14.24 21.18 3.44
C ARG A 117 12.83 20.72 3.08
N VAL A 118 12.52 20.66 1.78
CA VAL A 118 11.20 20.23 1.28
C VAL A 118 10.95 18.76 1.63
N HIS A 119 11.95 17.88 1.50
CA HIS A 119 11.83 16.48 1.90
C HIS A 119 11.45 16.34 3.39
N GLU A 120 12.19 16.98 4.28
CA GLU A 120 11.92 16.90 5.73
C GLU A 120 10.55 17.52 6.07
N SER A 121 10.14 18.61 5.39
CA SER A 121 8.80 19.18 5.56
C SER A 121 7.70 18.20 5.16
N LEU A 122 7.85 17.48 4.05
CA LEU A 122 6.89 16.45 3.63
C LEU A 122 6.85 15.28 4.62
N LYS A 123 8.01 14.83 5.09
CA LYS A 123 8.13 13.76 6.09
C LYS A 123 7.38 14.11 7.37
N VAL A 124 7.53 15.34 7.88
CA VAL A 124 6.83 15.81 9.10
C VAL A 124 5.31 15.69 8.96
N LYS A 125 4.73 15.97 7.78
CA LYS A 125 3.29 15.84 7.54
C LYS A 125 2.74 14.44 7.80
N TYR A 126 3.56 13.41 7.62
CA TYR A 126 3.14 12.00 7.74
C TYR A 126 3.82 11.27 8.91
N THR A 127 4.48 11.98 9.82
CA THR A 127 5.33 11.38 10.86
C THR A 127 4.62 10.37 11.76
N ASN A 128 3.28 10.43 11.86
CA ASN A 128 2.49 9.54 12.70
C ASN A 128 2.38 8.11 12.15
N THR A 129 2.48 7.93 10.83
CA THR A 129 2.33 6.61 10.17
C THR A 129 3.57 6.18 9.40
N LEU A 130 4.44 7.13 9.07
CA LEU A 130 5.62 6.88 8.23
C LEU A 130 6.65 6.03 8.96
N PHE A 131 7.08 4.94 8.31
CA PHE A 131 8.10 4.03 8.83
C PHE A 131 9.49 4.39 8.32
N ASP A 132 9.62 4.76 7.04
CA ASP A 132 10.91 5.12 6.43
C ASP A 132 10.70 6.16 5.31
N SER A 133 11.73 6.98 5.06
CA SER A 133 11.74 8.01 4.04
C SER A 133 13.08 8.07 3.31
N ARG A 134 13.05 8.10 1.97
CA ARG A 134 14.25 8.15 1.13
C ARG A 134 14.18 9.28 0.11
N CYS A 135 15.33 9.88 -0.16
CA CYS A 135 15.48 10.96 -1.13
C CYS A 135 16.38 10.51 -2.28
N LEU A 136 15.92 10.65 -3.52
CA LEU A 136 16.67 10.39 -4.75
C LEU A 136 17.00 11.74 -5.38
N LEU A 137 18.29 12.12 -5.37
CA LEU A 137 18.73 13.43 -5.80
C LEU A 137 19.64 13.33 -7.01
N PHE A 138 19.28 14.06 -8.06
CA PHE A 138 20.03 14.14 -9.31
C PHE A 138 20.82 15.44 -9.31
N GLY A 139 22.14 15.34 -9.30
CA GLY A 139 23.04 16.47 -9.33
C GLY A 139 23.50 16.81 -10.75
N PRO A 140 24.47 17.74 -10.89
CA PRO A 140 25.14 18.03 -12.16
C PRO A 140 25.73 16.79 -12.84
N SER A 141 26.00 16.91 -14.14
CA SER A 141 26.67 15.86 -14.90
C SER A 141 28.10 15.62 -14.39
N SER A 142 28.65 14.43 -14.65
CA SER A 142 30.04 14.10 -14.28
C SER A 142 31.04 15.11 -14.83
N ASP A 143 30.83 15.61 -16.05
CA ASP A 143 31.69 16.61 -16.69
C ASP A 143 31.69 17.96 -15.94
N GLU A 144 30.51 18.41 -15.48
CA GLU A 144 30.39 19.63 -14.68
C GLU A 144 31.01 19.45 -13.30
N LEU A 145 30.88 18.27 -12.73
CA LEU A 145 31.47 17.92 -11.45
C LEU A 145 33.00 17.96 -11.48
N HIS A 146 33.60 17.44 -12.55
CA HIS A 146 35.05 17.53 -12.78
C HIS A 146 35.53 18.98 -12.96
N LYS A 147 34.73 19.83 -13.62
CA LYS A 147 35.06 21.27 -13.76
C LYS A 147 35.02 22.00 -12.42
N MET A 148 34.08 21.64 -11.53
CA MET A 148 33.95 22.26 -10.21
C MET A 148 35.09 21.92 -9.25
N GLN A 149 35.75 20.76 -9.41
CA GLN A 149 36.86 20.35 -8.53
C GLN A 149 38.23 20.95 -8.92
N GLY A 150 38.36 21.57 -10.09
CA GLY A 150 39.65 22.09 -10.59
C GLY A 150 40.71 21.01 -10.80
N THR A 151 41.95 21.41 -11.13
CA THR A 151 43.13 20.53 -11.30
C THR A 151 43.66 19.97 -9.97
N ALA A 152 42.77 19.60 -9.05
CA ALA A 152 43.14 18.94 -7.81
C ALA A 152 43.46 17.45 -8.09
N GLU A 153 44.46 16.95 -7.37
CA GLU A 153 45.16 15.69 -7.66
C GLU A 153 44.23 14.47 -7.80
N VAL A 154 44.66 13.57 -8.69
CA VAL A 154 44.04 12.29 -9.05
C VAL A 154 44.02 11.37 -7.83
N GLY A 155 43.02 11.52 -6.96
CA GLY A 155 42.97 10.74 -5.71
C GLY A 155 41.57 10.41 -5.21
N GLU A 156 40.63 11.36 -5.22
CA GLU A 156 39.27 11.13 -4.74
C GLU A 156 38.25 11.49 -5.81
N LYS A 157 37.47 10.47 -6.20
CA LYS A 157 36.59 10.45 -7.35
C LYS A 157 35.64 11.64 -7.38
N GLY A 158 35.46 12.23 -8.57
CA GLY A 158 34.40 13.17 -8.94
C GLY A 158 33.01 12.58 -8.67
N SER A 159 32.62 12.59 -7.41
CA SER A 159 31.38 12.08 -6.86
C SER A 159 30.61 13.25 -6.28
N ILE A 160 29.28 13.24 -6.44
CA ILE A 160 28.43 14.35 -6.01
C ILE A 160 28.65 14.66 -4.53
N GLU A 161 28.86 13.62 -3.73
CA GLU A 161 29.09 13.70 -2.28
C GLU A 161 30.41 14.41 -1.93
N GLY A 162 31.36 14.51 -2.86
CA GLY A 162 32.60 15.29 -2.69
C GLY A 162 32.46 16.78 -2.99
N CYS A 163 31.49 17.17 -3.83
CA CYS A 163 31.27 18.58 -4.21
C CYS A 163 30.11 19.24 -3.47
N PHE A 164 29.20 18.44 -2.93
CA PHE A 164 27.96 18.90 -2.33
C PHE A 164 27.74 18.26 -0.97
N GLN A 165 27.32 19.07 0.00
CA GLN A 165 27.10 18.62 1.36
C GLN A 165 25.64 18.81 1.75
N THR A 166 24.99 17.75 2.24
CA THR A 166 23.63 17.89 2.80
C THR A 166 23.65 18.68 4.10
N PRO A 167 22.64 19.52 4.40
CA PRO A 167 22.51 20.21 5.67
C PRO A 167 22.58 19.28 6.88
N SER A 168 23.15 19.74 8.01
CA SER A 168 23.35 18.92 9.22
C SER A 168 22.05 18.41 9.86
N ASN A 169 20.94 19.13 9.67
CA ASN A 169 19.61 18.77 10.13
C ASN A 169 18.88 17.78 9.20
N PHE A 170 19.45 17.46 8.03
CA PHE A 170 18.90 16.48 7.12
C PHE A 170 19.29 15.08 7.58
N LYS A 171 18.29 14.29 8.02
CA LYS A 171 18.52 12.96 8.64
C LYS A 171 18.04 11.80 7.78
N SER A 172 17.36 12.10 6.68
CA SER A 172 16.77 11.08 5.80
C SER A 172 17.81 10.48 4.87
N ARG A 173 17.67 9.18 4.57
CA ARG A 173 18.61 8.48 3.70
C ARG A 173 18.51 9.02 2.27
N THR A 174 19.65 9.36 1.70
CA THR A 174 19.73 10.01 0.39
C THR A 174 20.65 9.25 -0.54
N PHE A 175 20.26 9.18 -1.80
CA PHE A 175 21.06 8.61 -2.87
C PHE A 175 21.26 9.65 -3.95
N PHE A 176 22.52 9.87 -4.32
CA PHE A 176 22.93 10.82 -5.33
C PHE A 176 23.19 10.13 -6.66
N TYR A 177 22.73 10.77 -7.74
CA TYR A 177 22.94 10.33 -9.12
C TYR A 177 23.40 11.51 -9.97
N PRO A 178 24.45 11.37 -10.79
CA PRO A 178 24.78 12.35 -11.83
C PRO A 178 23.61 12.60 -12.78
N GLU A 179 23.61 13.75 -13.43
CA GLU A 179 22.65 14.02 -14.48
C GLU A 179 22.76 12.96 -15.60
N ASN A 180 21.61 12.44 -16.05
CA ASN A 180 21.49 11.37 -17.05
C ASN A 180 22.05 10.01 -16.62
N ASP A 181 22.38 9.79 -15.35
CA ASP A 181 22.81 8.49 -14.85
C ASP A 181 21.74 7.40 -15.16
N PRO A 182 22.15 6.21 -15.65
CA PRO A 182 21.23 5.11 -15.93
C PRO A 182 20.62 4.49 -14.65
N CYS A 183 21.01 4.94 -13.45
CA CYS A 183 20.66 4.50 -12.11
C CYS A 183 20.53 2.98 -12.00
N SER A 184 21.55 2.23 -12.40
CA SER A 184 21.47 0.76 -12.51
C SER A 184 21.12 0.05 -11.19
N ASN A 185 21.37 0.69 -10.05
CA ASN A 185 21.06 0.19 -8.72
C ASN A 185 19.68 0.62 -8.18
N LEU A 186 18.90 1.40 -8.92
CA LEU A 186 17.65 2.01 -8.43
C LEU A 186 16.67 0.93 -7.94
N GLU A 187 16.40 -0.09 -8.73
CA GLU A 187 15.46 -1.16 -8.38
C GLU A 187 15.91 -1.91 -7.13
N THR A 188 17.22 -2.11 -6.96
CA THR A 188 17.80 -2.67 -5.73
C THR A 188 17.55 -1.76 -4.53
N LYS A 189 17.77 -0.44 -4.68
CA LYS A 189 17.50 0.54 -3.60
C LYS A 189 16.02 0.66 -3.25
N ILE A 190 15.13 0.51 -4.22
CA ILE A 190 13.69 0.45 -3.97
C ILE A 190 13.31 -0.87 -3.28
N SER A 191 13.91 -1.99 -3.68
CA SER A 191 13.70 -3.28 -3.02
C SER A 191 14.17 -3.25 -1.55
N GLU A 192 15.36 -2.71 -1.28
CA GLU A 192 15.87 -2.47 0.08
C GLU A 192 14.96 -1.54 0.90
N PHE A 193 14.23 -0.62 0.26
CA PHE A 193 13.27 0.26 0.92
C PHE A 193 11.99 -0.46 1.30
N ILE A 194 11.43 -1.23 0.38
CA ILE A 194 10.26 -2.05 0.65
C ILE A 194 10.58 -3.06 1.76
N THR A 195 11.78 -3.64 1.75
CA THR A 195 12.25 -4.54 2.79
C THR A 195 12.35 -3.86 4.16
N SER A 196 12.84 -2.61 4.25
CA SER A 196 12.85 -1.89 5.54
C SER A 196 11.44 -1.60 6.05
N LEU A 197 10.52 -1.20 5.17
CA LEU A 197 9.11 -1.00 5.52
C LEU A 197 8.46 -2.29 6.03
N TYR A 198 8.71 -3.43 5.36
CA TYR A 198 8.20 -4.72 5.76
C TYR A 198 8.67 -5.13 7.16
N TYR A 199 9.96 -5.00 7.47
CA TYR A 199 10.44 -5.41 8.80
C TYR A 199 9.85 -4.56 9.94
N ILE A 200 9.59 -3.27 9.71
CA ILE A 200 8.89 -2.42 10.68
C ILE A 200 7.42 -2.84 10.82
N LEU A 201 6.75 -3.17 9.71
CA LEU A 201 5.39 -3.69 9.72
C LEU A 201 5.32 -5.03 10.49
N GLU A 202 6.22 -5.97 10.21
CA GLU A 202 6.25 -7.29 10.84
C GLU A 202 6.54 -7.16 12.34
N LEU A 203 7.44 -6.27 12.75
CA LEU A 203 7.68 -5.96 14.16
C LEU A 203 6.37 -5.52 14.84
N LYS A 204 5.67 -4.54 14.25
CA LYS A 204 4.38 -4.05 14.78
C LYS A 204 3.31 -5.13 14.81
N ARG A 205 3.22 -5.98 13.77
CA ARG A 205 2.31 -7.13 13.73
C ARG A 205 2.59 -8.08 14.90
N MET A 206 3.86 -8.43 15.12
CA MET A 206 4.28 -9.34 16.18
C MET A 206 4.05 -8.76 17.59
N GLU A 207 4.20 -7.46 17.77
CA GLU A 207 3.84 -6.78 19.03
C GLU A 207 2.34 -6.95 19.32
N LYS A 208 1.48 -6.80 18.31
CA LYS A 208 0.02 -6.95 18.44
C LYS A 208 -0.42 -8.37 18.74
N THR A 209 0.23 -9.38 18.15
CA THR A 209 -0.07 -10.79 18.46
C THR A 209 0.23 -11.16 19.93
N ARG A 210 1.18 -10.47 20.57
CA ARG A 210 1.61 -10.74 21.95
C ARG A 210 0.93 -9.84 22.99
N GLU A 211 0.07 -8.93 22.54
CA GLU A 211 -0.62 -7.98 23.41
C GLU A 211 -1.63 -8.72 24.30
N LYS A 212 -1.56 -8.49 25.61
CA LYS A 212 -2.49 -9.12 26.55
C LYS A 212 -3.88 -8.51 26.39
N VAL A 213 -4.92 -9.34 26.52
CA VAL A 213 -6.33 -8.96 26.31
C VAL A 213 -6.76 -7.75 27.14
N ASP A 214 -6.26 -7.62 28.37
CA ASP A 214 -6.55 -6.53 29.30
C ASP A 214 -5.89 -5.19 28.91
N LYS A 215 -4.91 -5.21 27.99
CA LYS A 215 -4.17 -4.02 27.55
C LYS A 215 -4.52 -3.56 26.14
N VAL A 216 -5.43 -4.26 25.45
CA VAL A 216 -5.79 -3.95 24.07
C VAL A 216 -6.46 -2.58 23.98
N PRO A 217 -5.88 -1.60 23.26
CA PRO A 217 -6.47 -0.29 23.12
C PRO A 217 -7.76 -0.35 22.29
N LEU A 218 -8.69 0.57 22.58
CA LEU A 218 -9.87 0.77 21.74
C LEU A 218 -9.45 1.49 20.45
N LEU A 219 -9.56 0.78 19.32
CA LEU A 219 -9.35 1.35 17.99
C LEU A 219 -10.63 2.05 17.51
N LEU A 220 -10.50 3.17 16.82
CA LEU A 220 -11.61 4.03 16.40
C LEU A 220 -11.47 4.45 14.93
N ALA A 221 -12.58 4.49 14.21
CA ALA A 221 -12.68 5.30 13.00
C ALA A 221 -12.76 6.80 13.37
N PRO A 222 -12.37 7.74 12.49
CA PRO A 222 -12.25 9.16 12.84
C PRO A 222 -13.51 9.78 13.42
N PHE A 223 -14.68 9.37 12.94
CA PHE A 223 -15.99 9.90 13.37
C PHE A 223 -16.49 9.29 14.68
N GLU A 224 -15.99 8.13 15.10
CA GLU A 224 -16.45 7.42 16.30
C GLU A 224 -16.01 8.12 17.61
N LYS A 225 -15.04 9.04 17.58
CA LYS A 225 -14.47 9.65 18.80
C LYS A 225 -15.53 10.26 19.73
N LYS A 226 -16.62 10.79 19.16
CA LYS A 226 -17.72 11.41 19.93
C LYS A 226 -18.65 10.39 20.57
N ASP A 227 -18.76 9.19 19.99
CA ASP A 227 -19.69 8.15 20.42
C ASP A 227 -19.25 7.46 21.72
N PHE A 228 -17.97 7.62 22.10
CA PHE A 228 -17.39 6.98 23.28
C PHE A 228 -17.22 7.91 24.49
N VAL A 229 -17.68 9.16 24.40
CA VAL A 229 -17.64 10.10 25.53
C VAL A 229 -18.67 9.68 26.59
N GLY A 230 -18.21 9.48 27.83
CA GLY A 230 -19.07 9.13 28.96
C GLY A 230 -19.49 7.65 29.03
N LEU A 231 -18.92 6.78 28.20
CA LEU A 231 -19.15 5.33 28.26
C LEU A 231 -18.23 4.65 29.28
N ASP A 232 -18.73 3.57 29.89
CA ASP A 232 -17.92 2.67 30.71
C ASP A 232 -17.02 1.79 29.83
N LEU A 233 -15.76 2.21 29.72
CA LEU A 233 -14.73 1.52 28.94
C LEU A 233 -14.26 0.21 29.60
N GLU A 234 -14.58 -0.03 30.88
CA GLU A 234 -14.18 -1.24 31.60
C GLU A 234 -15.19 -2.39 31.50
N SER A 235 -16.37 -2.12 30.93
CA SER A 235 -17.43 -3.10 30.76
C SER A 235 -16.98 -4.33 29.95
N ARG A 236 -17.58 -5.49 30.24
CA ARG A 236 -17.30 -6.75 29.52
C ARG A 236 -17.51 -6.62 28.02
N ASN A 237 -18.53 -5.87 27.59
CA ASN A 237 -18.80 -5.63 26.17
C ASN A 237 -17.73 -4.74 25.54
N ASN A 238 -17.24 -3.71 26.25
CA ASN A 238 -16.17 -2.88 25.72
C ASN A 238 -14.84 -3.64 25.63
N LYS A 239 -14.53 -4.52 26.58
CA LYS A 239 -13.36 -5.42 26.48
C LYS A 239 -13.45 -6.33 25.26
N LYS A 240 -14.62 -6.94 25.00
CA LYS A 240 -14.87 -7.70 23.77
C LYS A 240 -14.74 -6.85 22.50
N ARG A 241 -15.16 -5.57 22.55
CA ARG A 241 -15.01 -4.63 21.45
C ARG A 241 -13.54 -4.39 21.12
N CYS A 242 -12.73 -4.02 22.11
CA CYS A 242 -11.30 -3.82 21.91
C CYS A 242 -10.63 -5.05 21.29
N VAL A 243 -10.93 -6.24 21.81
CA VAL A 243 -10.42 -7.51 21.27
C VAL A 243 -10.86 -7.71 19.82
N GLY A 244 -12.16 -7.64 19.52
CA GLY A 244 -12.66 -7.86 18.16
C GLY A 244 -12.08 -6.89 17.13
N ARG A 245 -11.98 -5.59 17.49
CA ARG A 245 -11.39 -4.55 16.65
C ARG A 245 -9.89 -4.78 16.44
N MET A 246 -9.16 -5.15 17.50
CA MET A 246 -7.74 -5.47 17.39
C MET A 246 -7.48 -6.75 16.59
N THR A 247 -8.30 -7.79 16.73
CA THR A 247 -8.20 -9.01 15.91
C THR A 247 -8.42 -8.67 14.43
N LYS A 248 -9.38 -7.80 14.12
CA LYS A 248 -9.57 -7.27 12.75
C LYS A 248 -8.33 -6.54 12.26
N HIS A 249 -7.80 -5.61 13.06
CA HIS A 249 -6.60 -4.83 12.73
C HIS A 249 -5.37 -5.72 12.52
N LEU A 250 -5.19 -6.74 13.36
CA LEU A 250 -4.16 -7.76 13.20
C LEU A 250 -4.35 -8.55 11.91
N GLY A 251 -5.60 -8.84 11.52
CA GLY A 251 -5.95 -9.42 10.22
C GLY A 251 -5.44 -8.56 9.06
N ASP A 252 -5.65 -7.25 9.12
CA ASP A 252 -5.17 -6.34 8.08
C ASP A 252 -3.63 -6.31 8.00
N LEU A 253 -2.94 -6.18 9.13
CA LEU A 253 -1.46 -6.20 9.18
C LEU A 253 -0.90 -7.54 8.66
N THR A 254 -1.57 -8.64 8.99
CA THR A 254 -1.20 -10.00 8.54
C THR A 254 -1.38 -10.15 7.03
N LEU A 255 -2.44 -9.55 6.47
CA LEU A 255 -2.64 -9.51 5.02
C LEU A 255 -1.56 -8.68 4.31
N GLN A 256 -1.21 -7.51 4.85
CA GLN A 256 -0.12 -6.66 4.33
C GLN A 256 1.28 -7.30 4.48
N ALA A 257 1.45 -8.19 5.45
CA ALA A 257 2.67 -8.99 5.64
C ALA A 257 2.76 -10.19 4.68
N GLY A 258 1.80 -10.36 3.76
CA GLY A 258 1.79 -11.44 2.77
C GLY A 258 1.22 -12.77 3.27
N LEU A 259 0.73 -12.83 4.52
CA LEU A 259 0.19 -14.03 5.16
C LEU A 259 -1.32 -14.16 4.91
N VAL A 260 -1.69 -14.32 3.63
CA VAL A 260 -3.09 -14.27 3.18
C VAL A 260 -3.98 -15.30 3.90
N ALA A 261 -3.56 -16.55 4.00
CA ALA A 261 -4.36 -17.61 4.61
C ALA A 261 -4.58 -17.38 6.11
N GLU A 262 -3.56 -16.89 6.82
CA GLU A 262 -3.67 -16.56 8.26
C GLU A 262 -4.61 -15.38 8.48
N SER A 263 -4.56 -14.37 7.60
CA SER A 263 -5.46 -13.21 7.70
C SER A 263 -6.94 -13.58 7.61
N LEU A 264 -7.31 -14.61 6.83
CA LEU A 264 -8.69 -15.10 6.74
C LEU A 264 -9.22 -15.58 8.10
N ASN A 265 -8.41 -16.35 8.83
CA ASN A 265 -8.79 -16.85 10.15
C ASN A 265 -8.99 -15.71 11.15
N LEU A 266 -8.10 -14.70 11.10
CA LEU A 266 -8.19 -13.52 11.95
C LEU A 266 -9.46 -12.72 11.67
N PHE A 267 -9.77 -12.44 10.40
CA PHE A 267 -10.99 -11.71 10.06
C PHE A 267 -12.26 -12.51 10.40
N HIS A 268 -12.25 -13.83 10.26
CA HIS A 268 -13.37 -14.68 10.68
C HIS A 268 -13.60 -14.59 12.19
N SER A 269 -12.53 -14.75 12.99
CA SER A 269 -12.59 -14.63 14.46
C SER A 269 -13.04 -13.24 14.93
N ALA A 270 -12.55 -12.19 14.27
CA ALA A 270 -13.00 -10.83 14.52
C ALA A 270 -14.49 -10.67 14.23
N SER A 271 -14.97 -11.22 13.11
CA SER A 271 -16.38 -11.16 12.71
C SER A 271 -17.32 -11.83 13.72
N GLU A 272 -16.92 -12.97 14.29
CA GLU A 272 -17.69 -13.65 15.35
C GLU A 272 -17.78 -12.80 16.62
N THR A 273 -16.63 -12.25 17.05
CA THR A 273 -16.54 -11.42 18.25
C THR A 273 -17.36 -10.14 18.12
N LEU A 274 -17.22 -9.43 17.00
CA LEU A 274 -17.89 -8.16 16.73
C LEU A 274 -19.40 -8.34 16.54
N ARG A 275 -19.82 -9.45 15.92
CA ARG A 275 -21.24 -9.81 15.81
C ARG A 275 -21.90 -10.05 17.16
N ALA A 276 -21.20 -10.72 18.08
CA ALA A 276 -21.72 -11.01 19.41
C ALA A 276 -22.01 -9.75 20.26
N ILE A 277 -21.41 -8.61 19.92
CA ILE A 277 -21.61 -7.32 20.60
C ILE A 277 -22.31 -6.27 19.72
N SER A 278 -22.79 -6.66 18.54
CA SER A 278 -23.45 -5.77 17.57
C SER A 278 -22.61 -4.56 17.15
N ASP A 279 -21.28 -4.72 17.01
CA ASP A 279 -20.41 -3.68 16.45
C ASP A 279 -20.44 -3.72 14.91
N SER A 280 -21.54 -3.22 14.33
CA SER A 280 -21.85 -3.38 12.91
C SER A 280 -20.83 -2.74 11.98
N LEU A 281 -20.25 -1.59 12.35
CA LEU A 281 -19.27 -0.89 11.53
C LEU A 281 -18.00 -1.73 11.37
N TRP A 282 -17.44 -2.21 12.47
CA TRP A 282 -16.22 -3.01 12.45
C TRP A 282 -16.46 -4.44 11.96
N LEU A 283 -17.66 -4.98 12.17
CA LEU A 283 -18.08 -6.24 11.55
C LEU A 283 -18.09 -6.12 10.02
N GLY A 284 -18.63 -5.02 9.47
CA GLY A 284 -18.58 -4.72 8.05
C GLY A 284 -17.15 -4.66 7.52
N ALA A 285 -16.26 -3.98 8.24
CA ALA A 285 -14.84 -3.90 7.88
C ALA A 285 -14.11 -5.26 7.97
N ALA A 286 -14.49 -6.13 8.89
CA ALA A 286 -13.96 -7.50 8.96
C ALA A 286 -14.41 -8.34 7.76
N PHE A 287 -15.67 -8.18 7.32
CA PHE A 287 -16.15 -8.81 6.08
C PHE A 287 -15.50 -8.25 4.83
N GLU A 288 -15.24 -6.94 4.77
CA GLU A 288 -14.47 -6.32 3.70
C GLU A 288 -13.07 -6.96 3.60
N GLY A 289 -12.39 -7.12 4.74
CA GLY A 289 -11.11 -7.82 4.85
C GLY A 289 -11.18 -9.28 4.40
N LEU A 290 -12.21 -10.03 4.80
CA LEU A 290 -12.46 -11.40 4.34
C LEU A 290 -12.62 -11.48 2.82
N CYS A 291 -13.43 -10.58 2.26
CA CYS A 291 -13.67 -10.53 0.81
C CYS A 291 -12.37 -10.23 0.06
N ALA A 292 -11.60 -9.24 0.53
CA ALA A 292 -10.32 -8.88 -0.03
C ALA A 292 -9.32 -10.06 0.04
N ALA A 293 -9.11 -10.64 1.22
CA ALA A 293 -8.20 -11.76 1.41
C ALA A 293 -8.60 -12.98 0.56
N SER A 294 -9.90 -13.29 0.48
CA SER A 294 -10.43 -14.38 -0.36
C SER A 294 -10.18 -14.11 -1.84
N ALA A 295 -10.45 -12.89 -2.30
CA ALA A 295 -10.21 -12.51 -3.69
C ALA A 295 -8.72 -12.58 -4.04
N ILE A 296 -7.82 -12.12 -3.16
CA ILE A 296 -6.39 -12.19 -3.45
C ILE A 296 -5.86 -13.63 -3.48
N LEU A 297 -6.51 -14.56 -2.77
CA LEU A 297 -6.16 -15.99 -2.72
C LEU A 297 -6.69 -16.73 -3.95
N LEU A 298 -7.94 -16.48 -4.33
CA LEU A 298 -8.60 -17.12 -5.48
C LEU A 298 -8.13 -16.56 -6.83
N TYR A 299 -7.75 -15.28 -6.86
CA TYR A 299 -7.42 -14.56 -8.08
C TYR A 299 -6.02 -13.89 -8.02
N PRO A 300 -4.94 -14.64 -7.75
CA PRO A 300 -3.60 -14.07 -7.59
C PRO A 300 -3.11 -13.33 -8.85
N ASN A 301 -3.53 -13.79 -10.04
CA ASN A 301 -3.18 -13.17 -11.32
C ASN A 301 -3.83 -11.78 -11.53
N PHE A 302 -4.84 -11.41 -10.75
CA PHE A 302 -5.49 -10.10 -10.85
C PHE A 302 -4.78 -9.01 -10.03
N ARG A 303 -3.79 -9.37 -9.20
CA ARG A 303 -2.91 -8.38 -8.56
C ARG A 303 -2.00 -7.65 -9.55
N TYR A 304 -1.79 -8.23 -10.73
CA TYR A 304 -0.85 -7.74 -11.75
C TYR A 304 -1.37 -6.58 -12.60
N THR A 305 -2.62 -6.13 -12.42
CA THR A 305 -3.23 -5.11 -13.28
C THR A 305 -2.97 -3.67 -12.84
N MET A 306 -1.89 -3.39 -12.09
CA MET A 306 -1.38 -2.02 -12.00
C MET A 306 -0.82 -1.62 -13.36
N SER A 307 -1.72 -1.27 -14.28
CA SER A 307 -1.37 -0.80 -15.61
C SER A 307 -0.51 0.44 -15.46
N ILE A 308 0.74 0.34 -15.90
CA ILE A 308 1.53 1.50 -16.29
C ILE A 308 0.62 2.33 -17.19
N GLN A 309 0.23 3.53 -16.76
CA GLN A 309 -0.51 4.47 -17.61
C GLN A 309 0.38 4.79 -18.82
N ARG A 310 0.25 4.01 -19.89
CA ARG A 310 0.85 4.34 -21.18
C ARG A 310 0.06 5.53 -21.72
N ASN A 311 0.77 6.62 -22.02
CA ASN A 311 0.19 7.80 -22.64
C ASN A 311 -0.71 7.40 -23.82
N SER A 312 -1.93 7.92 -23.84
CA SER A 312 -3.00 7.64 -24.79
C SER A 312 -2.74 8.27 -26.17
N SER A 313 -1.61 7.93 -26.81
CA SER A 313 -1.30 8.38 -28.17
C SER A 313 -0.76 7.27 -29.08
N LEU A 314 -0.97 6.00 -28.73
CA LEU A 314 -0.69 4.88 -29.62
C LEU A 314 -1.98 4.10 -29.85
N GLN A 315 -2.30 3.95 -31.14
CA GLN A 315 -3.55 3.43 -31.70
C GLN A 315 -3.97 2.09 -31.05
N GLU A 316 -5.28 1.97 -30.85
CA GLU A 316 -5.98 0.75 -30.46
C GLU A 316 -5.57 -0.42 -31.35
N ASN A 317 -4.86 -1.38 -30.75
CA ASN A 317 -4.92 -2.78 -31.13
C ASN A 317 -4.22 -3.61 -30.05
N THR A 318 -4.92 -3.91 -28.97
CA THR A 318 -4.69 -5.15 -28.19
C THR A 318 -5.86 -5.39 -27.26
N SER A 319 -6.58 -6.47 -27.53
CA SER A 319 -7.65 -7.07 -26.75
C SER A 319 -7.17 -7.56 -25.37
N ALA A 320 -6.87 -6.64 -24.46
CA ALA A 320 -6.25 -6.98 -23.17
C ALA A 320 -6.80 -6.16 -21.99
N SER A 321 -8.11 -5.90 -21.95
CA SER A 321 -8.81 -5.57 -20.71
C SER A 321 -10.30 -5.83 -20.90
N SER A 322 -10.77 -7.03 -20.58
CA SER A 322 -12.19 -7.34 -20.64
C SER A 322 -12.60 -8.40 -19.60
N PRO A 323 -13.91 -8.49 -19.26
CA PRO A 323 -14.53 -9.51 -18.38
C PRO A 323 -14.22 -10.98 -18.73
N GLN A 324 -13.57 -11.25 -19.85
CA GLN A 324 -13.22 -12.59 -20.31
C GLN A 324 -12.17 -13.26 -19.41
N LYS A 325 -11.21 -12.51 -18.85
CA LYS A 325 -10.26 -13.07 -17.87
C LYS A 325 -10.95 -13.46 -16.56
N PHE A 326 -11.95 -12.69 -16.13
CA PHE A 326 -12.75 -12.99 -14.94
C PHE A 326 -13.53 -14.30 -15.12
N ASN A 327 -14.16 -14.46 -16.28
CA ASN A 327 -14.89 -15.68 -16.63
C ASN A 327 -13.96 -16.91 -16.76
N GLN A 328 -12.75 -16.75 -17.32
CA GLN A 328 -11.78 -17.85 -17.39
C GLN A 328 -11.26 -18.28 -16.01
N ALA A 329 -10.89 -17.33 -15.14
CA ALA A 329 -10.44 -17.65 -13.79
C ALA A 329 -11.57 -18.27 -12.94
N ARG A 330 -12.80 -17.76 -13.06
CA ARG A 330 -13.98 -18.34 -12.40
C ARG A 330 -14.26 -19.76 -12.87
N ASN A 331 -14.15 -20.03 -14.17
CA ASN A 331 -14.36 -21.37 -14.73
C ASN A 331 -13.27 -22.36 -14.32
N GLN A 332 -12.02 -21.92 -14.17
CA GLN A 332 -10.92 -22.77 -13.65
C GLN A 332 -11.14 -23.17 -12.18
N LEU A 333 -11.64 -22.24 -11.34
CA LEU A 333 -11.98 -22.55 -9.95
C LEU A 333 -13.15 -23.55 -9.86
N LEU A 334 -14.20 -23.36 -10.66
CA LEU A 334 -15.33 -24.30 -10.72
C LEU A 334 -14.91 -25.69 -11.21
N ALA A 335 -13.97 -25.77 -12.16
CA ALA A 335 -13.43 -27.05 -12.64
C ALA A 335 -12.61 -27.78 -11.55
N ASN A 336 -11.81 -27.04 -10.77
CA ASN A 336 -11.02 -27.63 -9.69
C ASN A 336 -11.89 -28.06 -8.49
N SER A 337 -12.98 -27.35 -8.18
CA SER A 337 -13.95 -27.80 -7.17
C SER A 337 -14.71 -29.07 -7.59
N ASN A 338 -14.98 -29.26 -8.88
CA ASN A 338 -15.62 -30.47 -9.39
C ASN A 338 -14.69 -31.70 -9.39
N ASN A 339 -13.39 -31.51 -9.58
CA ASN A 339 -12.41 -32.61 -9.53
C ASN A 339 -12.10 -33.10 -8.10
N ASN A 340 -12.33 -32.28 -7.07
CA ASN A 340 -12.17 -32.72 -5.68
C ASN A 340 -13.38 -33.49 -5.14
N ASN A 341 -14.50 -33.53 -5.87
CA ASN A 341 -15.71 -34.24 -5.47
C ASN A 341 -15.89 -35.60 -6.16
N SER A 342 -14.94 -36.03 -7.01
CA SER A 342 -15.03 -37.31 -7.73
C SER A 342 -14.36 -38.50 -7.01
N ASN A 343 -13.97 -38.36 -5.75
CA ASN A 343 -13.30 -39.43 -4.99
C ASN A 343 -13.98 -39.85 -3.67
N ALA A 344 -15.26 -39.54 -3.49
CA ALA A 344 -16.04 -40.11 -2.39
C ALA A 344 -17.41 -40.59 -2.89
N TYR A 345 -17.78 -41.81 -2.48
CA TYR A 345 -19.04 -42.53 -2.69
C TYR A 345 -19.16 -43.42 -3.94
N ASN A 346 -18.60 -44.63 -3.82
CA ASN A 346 -19.27 -45.84 -4.31
C ASN A 346 -20.27 -46.28 -3.23
N GLY A 347 -21.56 -46.30 -3.56
CA GLY A 347 -22.63 -46.74 -2.66
C GLY A 347 -23.99 -46.61 -3.32
N ASP A 348 -24.48 -47.74 -3.80
CA ASP A 348 -25.71 -47.99 -4.56
C ASP A 348 -27.01 -47.61 -3.81
N SER A 349 -27.98 -46.98 -4.49
CA SER A 349 -29.44 -47.25 -4.45
C SER A 349 -30.33 -46.10 -4.98
N GLY A 350 -31.00 -46.37 -6.11
CA GLY A 350 -32.42 -46.07 -6.41
C GLY A 350 -33.03 -44.65 -6.33
N SER A 351 -33.52 -44.17 -7.49
CA SER A 351 -34.69 -43.26 -7.70
C SER A 351 -34.42 -41.75 -7.91
N PRO A 352 -35.30 -40.99 -8.62
CA PRO A 352 -34.94 -40.31 -9.87
C PRO A 352 -34.52 -38.84 -9.72
N ALA A 353 -33.78 -38.38 -10.73
CA ALA A 353 -33.15 -37.07 -10.82
C ALA A 353 -34.11 -35.87 -10.76
N VAL A 354 -33.95 -35.02 -9.75
CA VAL A 354 -34.41 -33.62 -9.76
C VAL A 354 -33.26 -32.76 -10.27
N ARG A 355 -33.40 -32.21 -11.49
CA ARG A 355 -32.46 -31.21 -12.01
C ARG A 355 -32.67 -29.88 -11.29
N PRO A 356 -31.65 -29.25 -10.67
CA PRO A 356 -31.77 -27.87 -10.23
C PRO A 356 -31.72 -26.94 -11.45
N LYS A 357 -32.73 -26.08 -11.57
CA LYS A 357 -32.80 -25.00 -12.57
C LYS A 357 -31.64 -24.02 -12.35
N LYS A 358 -30.91 -23.70 -13.43
CA LYS A 358 -30.02 -22.53 -13.48
C LYS A 358 -30.85 -21.27 -13.27
N ALA A 359 -30.56 -20.51 -12.22
CA ALA A 359 -30.96 -19.12 -12.11
C ALA A 359 -29.77 -18.27 -12.59
N ASP A 360 -29.83 -17.84 -13.84
CA ASP A 360 -28.93 -16.81 -14.36
C ASP A 360 -29.39 -15.46 -13.80
N MET A 361 -28.69 -14.96 -12.79
CA MET A 361 -28.85 -13.59 -12.33
C MET A 361 -27.80 -12.74 -13.05
N VAL A 362 -28.21 -12.15 -14.17
CA VAL A 362 -27.46 -11.15 -14.92
C VAL A 362 -27.48 -9.86 -14.11
N ILE A 363 -26.33 -9.48 -13.54
CA ILE A 363 -26.11 -8.13 -13.03
C ILE A 363 -25.59 -7.32 -14.22
N ASN A 364 -26.46 -6.49 -14.80
CA ASN A 364 -26.04 -5.42 -15.71
C ASN A 364 -25.35 -4.33 -14.89
N LEU A 365 -24.17 -3.95 -15.36
CA LEU A 365 -23.23 -2.97 -14.79
C LEU A 365 -23.86 -1.63 -14.40
#